data_AF-A0A7J6N8N5-F1
#
_entry.id   AF-A0A7J6N8N5-F1
#
_cell.length_a   1.000
_cell.length_b   1.000
_cell.length_c   1.000
_cell.angle_alpha   90.00
_cell.angle_beta   90.00
_cell.angle_gamma   90.00
#
_symmetry.space_group_name_H-M   'P 1'
#
loop_
_entity.id
_entity.type
_entity.pdbx_description
1 polymer ?
#
loop_
_entity_poly.entity_id
_entity_poly.type
_entity_poly.pdbx_seq_one_letter_code
_entity_poly.pdbx_strand_id
1 'polypeptide(L)'
;DIQLLGAMGPPGGGRAVISRRLQSRFNLLCVVNPSDSQVNRVFQTLCSHKLESGFRDDLKAMSELITTATTTLYAVVQEKFLPTPNKCHYLFNLRDVSKVFQGIYLAQPTHFEEKEKLLRLWVHECCRVFMDRLISEEDRIHFVSEIDNVMDQTMQIRLKEVLQQDEHAQDIVFGGVDLKNYEAEDPPYDQMVDKKGLKLFMEAKLENYNDEMKGKAMDIVLFKDAIEHCLRILRCDTQGIHPRLWRSIFALGVVSMRVIRMPRGNALLVGVGGSGRHCQTRLASYIAEYKCFQIEINKNYNHQKFREDIKAVYEVAGVKSQNVAFLFSDTEICEESFLEDVSNILSSGEVPNLYAADELNQVRTALEKPAKEAGIAFGPEAIYDFFLSRIRENLHVVFCASPIGDSFRNYCR
;
A
#
# COMPACT_ATOMS: atom_id res chain seq x y z
N ASP A 1 8.43 -37.29 7.15
CA ASP A 1 7.23 -37.26 6.29
C ASP A 1 7.04 -35.89 5.68
N ILE A 2 6.86 -35.82 4.37
CA ILE A 2 6.58 -34.56 3.63
C ILE A 2 5.10 -34.58 3.28
N GLN A 3 4.38 -33.51 3.64
CA GLN A 3 3.00 -33.28 3.23
C GLN A 3 2.95 -32.12 2.24
N LEU A 4 2.23 -32.29 1.14
CA LEU A 4 2.07 -31.26 0.11
C LEU A 4 0.67 -30.64 0.22
N LEU A 5 0.63 -29.33 0.38
CA LEU A 5 -0.59 -28.53 0.32
C LEU A 5 -0.46 -27.52 -0.83
N GLY A 6 -1.51 -27.39 -1.63
CA GLY A 6 -1.57 -26.41 -2.73
C GLY A 6 -2.92 -25.70 -2.74
N ALA A 7 -2.92 -24.44 -3.14
CA ALA A 7 -4.12 -23.64 -3.32
C ALA A 7 -4.13 -23.06 -4.74
N MET A 8 -5.33 -22.92 -5.33
CA MET A 8 -5.48 -22.24 -6.60
C MET A 8 -6.82 -21.53 -6.72
N GLY A 9 -6.86 -20.52 -7.59
CA GLY A 9 -8.12 -19.92 -8.01
C GLY A 9 -8.96 -20.89 -8.85
N PRO A 10 -10.29 -20.70 -8.91
CA PRO A 10 -11.15 -21.56 -9.70
C PRO A 10 -10.74 -21.52 -11.20
N PRO A 11 -10.76 -22.66 -11.90
CA PRO A 11 -10.45 -22.73 -13.32
C PRO A 11 -11.54 -21.99 -14.12
N GLY A 12 -11.12 -21.17 -15.09
CA GLY A 12 -12.01 -20.33 -15.90
C GLY A 12 -11.45 -18.92 -16.15
N GLY A 13 -12.04 -18.19 -17.10
CA GLY A 13 -11.68 -16.79 -17.37
C GLY A 13 -10.22 -16.55 -17.81
N GLY A 14 -9.54 -17.57 -18.34
CA GLY A 14 -8.12 -17.51 -18.73
C GLY A 14 -7.15 -18.20 -17.77
N ARG A 15 -7.62 -18.68 -16.60
CA ARG A 15 -6.79 -19.42 -15.63
C ARG A 15 -6.63 -20.90 -16.04
N ALA A 16 -5.43 -21.44 -15.82
CA ALA A 16 -5.07 -22.79 -16.24
C ALA A 16 -5.85 -23.89 -15.49
N VAL A 17 -6.23 -24.94 -16.21
CA VAL A 17 -6.88 -26.13 -15.65
C VAL A 17 -5.81 -27.16 -15.27
N ILE A 18 -5.82 -27.65 -14.03
CA ILE A 18 -4.91 -28.73 -13.63
C ILE A 18 -5.25 -30.03 -14.39
N SER A 19 -4.22 -30.77 -14.81
CA SER A 19 -4.40 -32.12 -15.32
C SER A 19 -5.09 -33.06 -14.31
N ARG A 20 -5.99 -33.92 -14.81
CA ARG A 20 -6.69 -34.91 -13.97
C ARG A 20 -5.75 -35.87 -13.23
N ARG A 21 -4.58 -36.15 -13.83
CA ARG A 21 -3.55 -37.02 -13.25
C ARG A 21 -2.92 -36.42 -12.00
N LEU A 22 -2.76 -35.10 -11.94
CA LEU A 22 -2.28 -34.43 -10.74
C LEU A 22 -3.40 -34.34 -9.71
N GLN A 23 -4.62 -33.99 -10.15
CA GLN A 23 -5.79 -33.90 -9.25
C GLN A 23 -6.06 -35.22 -8.50
N SER A 24 -5.86 -36.38 -9.12
CA SER A 24 -6.05 -37.68 -8.45
C SER A 24 -5.06 -37.97 -7.31
N ARG A 25 -4.02 -37.14 -7.14
CA ARG A 25 -3.05 -37.23 -6.05
C ARG A 25 -3.37 -36.29 -4.88
N PHE A 26 -4.35 -35.40 -5.02
CA PHE A 26 -4.73 -34.43 -4.01
C PHE A 26 -6.17 -34.63 -3.57
N ASN A 27 -6.45 -34.35 -2.30
CA ASN A 27 -7.82 -34.15 -1.84
C ASN A 27 -8.23 -32.71 -2.14
N LEU A 28 -9.32 -32.53 -2.89
CA LEU A 28 -9.81 -31.21 -3.27
C LEU A 28 -10.77 -30.66 -2.23
N LEU A 29 -10.45 -29.50 -1.66
CA LEU A 29 -11.32 -28.74 -0.78
C LEU A 29 -11.69 -27.44 -1.49
N CYS A 30 -12.99 -27.20 -1.70
CA CYS A 30 -13.48 -25.97 -2.30
C CYS A 30 -13.79 -24.95 -1.20
N VAL A 31 -13.02 -23.86 -1.16
CA VAL A 31 -13.30 -22.73 -0.26
C VAL A 31 -14.23 -21.76 -0.99
N VAL A 32 -15.47 -21.69 -0.54
CA VAL A 32 -16.47 -20.74 -1.06
C VAL A 32 -16.31 -19.38 -0.37
N ASN A 33 -16.77 -18.33 -1.04
CA ASN A 33 -16.82 -17.00 -0.43
C ASN A 33 -17.73 -17.03 0.80
N PRO A 34 -17.35 -16.36 1.90
CA PRO A 34 -18.19 -16.24 3.09
C PRO A 34 -19.49 -15.48 2.76
N SER A 35 -20.55 -15.74 3.53
CA SER A 35 -21.80 -15.00 3.38
C SER A 35 -21.63 -13.54 3.84
N ASP A 36 -22.44 -12.62 3.31
CA ASP A 36 -22.37 -11.20 3.66
C ASP A 36 -22.53 -10.97 5.17
N SER A 37 -23.35 -11.78 5.84
CA SER A 37 -23.51 -11.76 7.31
C SER A 37 -22.22 -12.13 8.06
N GLN A 38 -21.43 -13.08 7.53
CA GLN A 38 -20.14 -13.45 8.10
C GLN A 38 -19.10 -12.36 7.86
N VAL A 39 -19.07 -11.79 6.65
CA VAL A 39 -18.18 -10.67 6.30
C VAL A 39 -18.46 -9.48 7.21
N ASN A 40 -19.73 -9.09 7.35
CA ASN A 40 -20.17 -8.03 8.26
C ASN A 40 -19.71 -8.31 9.69
N ARG A 41 -19.95 -9.52 10.21
CA ARG A 41 -19.53 -9.88 11.58
C ARG A 41 -18.01 -9.75 11.78
N VAL A 42 -17.20 -10.23 10.83
CA VAL A 42 -15.73 -10.14 10.93
C VAL A 42 -15.29 -8.68 11.00
N PHE A 43 -15.74 -7.84 10.06
CA PHE A 43 -15.32 -6.44 10.02
C PHE A 43 -15.93 -5.59 11.15
N GLN A 44 -17.12 -5.93 11.63
CA GLN A 44 -17.74 -5.28 12.79
C GLN A 44 -16.93 -5.56 14.05
N THR A 45 -16.49 -6.80 14.27
CA THR A 45 -15.64 -7.13 15.42
C THR A 45 -14.32 -6.36 15.39
N LEU A 46 -13.71 -6.21 14.21
CA LEU A 46 -12.50 -5.41 14.05
C LEU A 46 -12.77 -3.92 14.32
N CYS A 47 -13.84 -3.36 13.77
CA CYS A 47 -14.18 -1.95 13.93
C CYS A 47 -14.53 -1.61 15.40
N SER A 48 -15.38 -2.43 16.04
CA SER A 48 -15.76 -2.28 17.44
C SER A 48 -14.54 -2.37 18.36
N HIS A 49 -13.64 -3.34 18.16
CA HIS A 49 -12.42 -3.43 18.96
C HIS A 49 -11.58 -2.14 18.92
N LYS A 50 -11.46 -1.53 17.73
CA LYS A 50 -10.75 -0.26 17.58
C LYS A 50 -11.47 0.89 18.28
N LEU A 51 -12.77 1.06 18.08
CA LEU A 51 -13.52 2.17 18.68
C LEU A 51 -13.73 1.99 20.20
N GLU A 52 -13.68 0.76 20.71
CA GLU A 52 -13.67 0.49 22.15
C GLU A 52 -12.35 0.91 22.82
N SER A 53 -11.25 1.03 22.04
CA SER A 53 -9.92 1.40 22.53
C SER A 53 -9.77 2.91 22.80
N GLY A 54 -10.53 3.43 23.77
CA GLY A 54 -10.36 4.77 24.32
C GLY A 54 -11.15 5.89 23.62
N PHE A 55 -12.01 5.57 22.64
CA PHE A 55 -12.92 6.56 22.05
C PHE A 55 -14.17 6.76 22.92
N ARG A 56 -14.87 7.88 22.68
CA ARG A 56 -16.14 8.22 23.34
C ARG A 56 -17.26 7.24 22.94
N ASP A 57 -18.25 7.05 23.81
CA ASP A 57 -19.32 6.07 23.61
C ASP A 57 -20.19 6.36 22.37
N ASP A 58 -20.29 7.64 22.00
CA ASP A 58 -21.01 8.09 20.82
C ASP A 58 -20.29 7.67 19.52
N LEU A 59 -18.97 7.56 19.53
CA LEU A 59 -18.17 6.99 18.43
C LEU A 59 -18.20 5.47 18.42
N LYS A 60 -18.28 4.80 19.57
CA LYS A 60 -18.41 3.34 19.64
C LYS A 60 -19.66 2.85 18.90
N ALA A 61 -20.77 3.56 19.04
CA ALA A 61 -22.02 3.27 18.33
C ALA A 61 -21.89 3.38 16.80
N MET A 62 -20.87 4.10 16.28
CA MET A 62 -20.64 4.22 14.84
C MET A 62 -20.01 2.98 14.23
N SER A 63 -19.48 2.02 15.02
CA SER A 63 -18.78 0.85 14.47
C SER A 63 -19.68 0.02 13.55
N GLU A 64 -20.89 -0.27 14.00
CA GLU A 64 -21.88 -1.06 13.27
C GLU A 64 -22.34 -0.34 12.00
N LEU A 65 -22.57 0.98 12.09
CA LEU A 65 -22.99 1.81 10.97
C LEU A 65 -21.89 1.87 9.90
N ILE A 66 -20.65 2.13 10.28
CA ILE A 66 -19.50 2.18 9.36
C ILE A 66 -19.28 0.81 8.71
N THR A 67 -19.40 -0.29 9.46
CA THR A 67 -19.26 -1.62 8.88
C THR A 67 -20.33 -1.92 7.85
N THR A 68 -21.59 -1.64 8.17
CA THR A 68 -22.73 -1.87 7.27
C THR A 68 -22.66 -0.99 6.03
N ALA A 69 -22.24 0.27 6.19
CA ALA A 69 -22.00 1.17 5.06
C ALA A 69 -20.88 0.65 4.16
N THR A 70 -19.76 0.20 4.73
CA THR A 70 -18.61 -0.28 3.95
C THR A 70 -18.95 -1.54 3.14
N THR A 71 -19.68 -2.50 3.72
CA THR A 71 -20.04 -3.74 3.02
C THR A 71 -21.14 -3.52 1.97
N THR A 72 -22.11 -2.67 2.26
CA THR A 72 -23.13 -2.24 1.27
C THR A 72 -22.46 -1.52 0.09
N LEU A 73 -21.56 -0.57 0.36
CA LEU A 73 -20.80 0.12 -0.68
C LEU A 73 -19.96 -0.85 -1.51
N TYR A 74 -19.29 -1.82 -0.87
CA TYR A 74 -18.52 -2.84 -1.56
C TYR A 74 -19.39 -3.70 -2.50
N ALA A 75 -20.58 -4.13 -2.05
CA ALA A 75 -21.51 -4.89 -2.89
C ALA A 75 -21.92 -4.09 -4.14
N VAL A 76 -22.26 -2.81 -3.97
CA VAL A 76 -22.60 -1.90 -5.07
C VAL A 76 -21.41 -1.72 -6.03
N VAL A 77 -20.20 -1.56 -5.50
CA VAL A 77 -18.98 -1.40 -6.30
C VAL A 77 -18.71 -2.65 -7.15
N GLN A 78 -18.89 -3.85 -6.58
CA GLN A 78 -18.71 -5.10 -7.31
C GLN A 78 -19.73 -5.29 -8.43
N GLU A 79 -20.96 -4.80 -8.25
CA GLU A 79 -22.01 -4.91 -9.27
C GLU A 79 -21.83 -3.89 -10.40
N LYS A 80 -21.51 -2.63 -10.06
CA LYS A 80 -21.47 -1.53 -11.04
C LYS A 80 -20.13 -1.41 -11.77
N PHE A 81 -19.01 -1.62 -11.10
CA PHE A 81 -17.67 -1.37 -11.66
C PHE A 81 -17.00 -2.67 -12.09
N LEU A 82 -17.53 -3.27 -13.17
CA LEU A 82 -17.02 -4.52 -13.72
C LEU A 82 -15.76 -4.34 -14.58
N PRO A 83 -14.85 -5.33 -14.59
CA PRO A 83 -13.68 -5.30 -15.44
C PRO A 83 -14.08 -5.45 -16.91
N THR A 84 -13.74 -4.45 -17.73
CA THR A 84 -13.89 -4.47 -19.19
C THR A 84 -12.51 -4.51 -19.84
N PRO A 85 -12.37 -4.80 -21.15
CA PRO A 85 -11.06 -4.75 -21.82
C PRO A 85 -10.31 -3.42 -21.62
N ASN A 86 -11.03 -2.29 -21.55
CA ASN A 86 -10.47 -0.97 -21.30
C ASN A 86 -10.25 -0.66 -19.81
N LYS A 87 -10.93 -1.38 -18.91
CA LYS A 87 -10.91 -1.20 -17.44
C LYS A 87 -10.53 -2.52 -16.75
N CYS A 88 -9.47 -3.17 -17.22
CA CYS A 88 -9.08 -4.52 -16.79
C CYS A 88 -8.63 -4.62 -15.32
N HIS A 89 -8.22 -3.50 -14.73
CA HIS A 89 -7.76 -3.35 -13.34
C HIS A 89 -8.90 -3.06 -12.35
N TYR A 90 -10.17 -3.02 -12.80
CA TYR A 90 -11.34 -2.89 -11.93
C TYR A 90 -11.65 -4.23 -11.26
N LEU A 91 -10.72 -4.69 -10.43
CA LEU A 91 -10.83 -5.92 -9.66
C LEU A 91 -10.95 -5.55 -8.20
N PHE A 92 -12.14 -5.78 -7.64
CA PHE A 92 -12.44 -5.51 -6.24
C PHE A 92 -12.65 -6.82 -5.48
N ASN A 93 -12.00 -6.94 -4.32
CA ASN A 93 -12.09 -8.13 -3.47
C ASN A 93 -12.14 -7.73 -1.99
N LEU A 94 -12.33 -8.72 -1.09
CA LEU A 94 -12.45 -8.47 0.35
C LEU A 94 -11.19 -7.84 0.99
N ARG A 95 -10.01 -7.92 0.34
CA ARG A 95 -8.80 -7.20 0.80
C ARG A 95 -9.01 -5.69 0.73
N ASP A 96 -9.82 -5.21 -0.20
CA ASP A 96 -10.12 -3.79 -0.35
C ASP A 96 -10.96 -3.29 0.82
N VAL A 97 -11.95 -4.07 1.24
CA VAL A 97 -12.69 -3.82 2.49
C VAL A 97 -11.72 -3.76 3.68
N SER A 98 -10.79 -4.72 3.79
CA SER A 98 -9.77 -4.69 4.84
C SER A 98 -8.90 -3.43 4.81
N LYS A 99 -8.57 -2.90 3.63
CA LYS A 99 -7.78 -1.66 3.50
C LYS A 99 -8.52 -0.43 4.04
N VAL A 100 -9.84 -0.35 3.85
CA VAL A 100 -10.67 0.73 4.43
C VAL A 100 -10.57 0.69 5.95
N PHE A 101 -10.74 -0.50 6.56
CA PHE A 101 -10.62 -0.64 8.01
C PHE A 101 -9.19 -0.42 8.51
N GLN A 102 -8.17 -0.82 7.76
CA GLN A 102 -6.78 -0.52 8.12
C GLN A 102 -6.52 0.99 8.23
N GLY A 103 -7.13 1.81 7.38
CA GLY A 103 -7.04 3.27 7.52
C GLY A 103 -7.85 3.82 8.69
N ILE A 104 -9.03 3.27 8.97
CA ILE A 104 -9.79 3.60 10.20
C ILE A 104 -8.98 3.26 11.45
N TYR A 105 -8.18 2.19 11.41
CA TYR A 105 -7.31 1.78 12.52
C TYR A 105 -6.18 2.79 12.82
N LEU A 106 -5.85 3.68 11.87
CA LEU A 106 -4.90 4.77 12.09
C LEU A 106 -5.49 5.92 12.93
N ALA A 107 -6.82 5.97 13.10
CA ALA A 107 -7.45 6.97 13.94
C ALA A 107 -7.00 6.83 15.40
N GLN A 108 -6.65 7.96 16.04
CA GLN A 108 -6.24 8.01 17.43
C GLN A 108 -7.33 8.70 18.28
N PRO A 109 -7.68 8.17 19.47
CA PRO A 109 -8.74 8.74 20.30
C PRO A 109 -8.53 10.21 20.69
N THR A 110 -7.28 10.64 20.82
CA THR A 110 -6.91 12.02 21.18
C THR A 110 -7.23 13.05 20.12
N HIS A 111 -7.32 12.63 18.85
CA HIS A 111 -7.52 13.53 17.70
C HIS A 111 -8.93 13.39 17.11
N PHE A 112 -9.59 12.26 17.36
CA PHE A 112 -10.92 11.94 16.85
C PHE A 112 -11.93 11.98 17.97
N GLU A 113 -12.38 13.18 18.30
CA GLU A 113 -13.46 13.37 19.25
C GLU A 113 -14.82 13.33 18.53
N GLU A 114 -14.95 14.02 17.41
CA GLU A 114 -16.24 14.25 16.74
C GLU A 114 -16.64 13.12 15.78
N LYS A 115 -17.94 12.81 15.73
CA LYS A 115 -18.52 11.85 14.78
C LYS A 115 -18.26 12.25 13.33
N GLU A 116 -18.40 13.54 13.04
CA GLU A 116 -18.21 14.09 11.69
C GLU A 116 -16.79 13.82 11.19
N LYS A 117 -15.78 14.00 12.05
CA LYS A 117 -14.38 13.73 11.71
C LYS A 117 -14.13 12.25 11.38
N LEU A 118 -14.76 11.33 12.12
CA LEU A 118 -14.69 9.89 11.83
C LEU A 118 -15.38 9.55 10.50
N LEU A 119 -16.50 10.19 10.17
CA LEU A 119 -17.19 10.03 8.89
C LEU A 119 -16.36 10.57 7.72
N ARG A 120 -15.71 11.74 7.88
CA ARG A 120 -14.78 12.28 6.90
C ARG A 120 -13.63 11.32 6.63
N LEU A 121 -13.09 10.70 7.68
CA LEU A 121 -12.07 9.68 7.55
C LEU A 121 -12.61 8.49 6.74
N TRP A 122 -13.78 7.97 7.07
CA TRP A 122 -14.39 6.86 6.31
C TRP A 122 -14.58 7.20 4.81
N VAL A 123 -15.12 8.39 4.49
CA VAL A 123 -15.26 8.86 3.09
C VAL A 123 -13.91 8.93 2.39
N HIS A 124 -12.91 9.54 3.04
CA HIS A 124 -11.54 9.60 2.53
C HIS A 124 -10.96 8.20 2.27
N GLU A 125 -11.21 7.26 3.17
CA GLU A 125 -10.75 5.88 3.05
C GLU A 125 -11.42 5.13 1.88
N CYS A 126 -12.74 5.29 1.72
CA CYS A 126 -13.47 4.74 0.59
C CYS A 126 -12.99 5.31 -0.75
N CYS A 127 -12.75 6.62 -0.83
CA CYS A 127 -12.23 7.26 -2.04
C CYS A 127 -10.86 6.70 -2.42
N ARG A 128 -9.89 6.60 -1.51
CA ARG A 128 -8.56 6.11 -1.91
C ARG A 128 -8.52 4.61 -2.20
N VAL A 129 -9.38 3.80 -1.57
CA VAL A 129 -9.41 2.36 -1.84
C VAL A 129 -10.10 2.03 -3.16
N PHE A 130 -11.26 2.65 -3.43
CA PHE A 130 -12.11 2.32 -4.57
C PHE A 130 -12.00 3.34 -5.69
N MET A 131 -12.14 4.64 -5.38
CA MET A 131 -12.21 5.71 -6.38
C MET A 131 -10.88 5.93 -7.11
N ASP A 132 -9.74 5.79 -6.44
CA ASP A 132 -8.42 5.97 -7.06
C ASP A 132 -8.14 4.96 -8.19
N ARG A 133 -8.84 3.81 -8.21
CA ARG A 133 -8.79 2.86 -9.33
C ARG A 133 -9.63 3.29 -10.53
N LEU A 134 -10.57 4.22 -10.36
CA LEU A 134 -11.47 4.63 -11.41
C LEU A 134 -10.79 5.64 -12.34
N ILE A 135 -10.81 5.34 -13.63
CA ILE A 135 -10.20 6.18 -14.67
C ILE A 135 -11.18 7.21 -15.21
N SER A 136 -12.44 6.82 -15.43
CA SER A 136 -13.45 7.71 -16.02
C SER A 136 -13.95 8.72 -14.99
N GLU A 137 -14.09 9.98 -15.39
CA GLU A 137 -14.73 11.01 -14.57
C GLU A 137 -16.20 10.66 -14.28
N GLU A 138 -16.90 10.05 -15.23
CA GLU A 138 -18.27 9.56 -15.03
C GLU A 138 -18.32 8.51 -13.92
N ASP A 139 -17.43 7.51 -13.95
CA ASP A 139 -17.35 6.47 -12.91
C ASP A 139 -17.09 7.09 -11.53
N ARG A 140 -16.24 8.12 -11.48
CA ARG A 140 -15.90 8.86 -10.26
C ARG A 140 -17.10 9.63 -9.70
N ILE A 141 -17.87 10.29 -10.55
CA ILE A 141 -19.11 10.99 -10.16
C ILE A 141 -20.14 9.99 -9.65
N HIS A 142 -20.32 8.88 -10.38
CA HIS A 142 -21.22 7.80 -9.95
C HIS A 142 -20.80 7.23 -8.60
N PHE A 143 -19.51 6.97 -8.38
CA PHE A 143 -19.01 6.45 -7.12
C PHE A 143 -19.30 7.39 -5.94
N VAL A 144 -19.11 8.71 -6.11
CA VAL A 144 -19.44 9.69 -5.06
C VAL A 144 -20.94 9.73 -4.78
N SER A 145 -21.78 9.58 -5.81
CA SER A 145 -23.23 9.44 -5.64
C SER A 145 -23.60 8.19 -4.84
N GLU A 146 -22.92 7.05 -5.08
CA GLU A 146 -23.14 5.84 -4.28
C GLU A 146 -22.73 6.00 -2.82
N ILE A 147 -21.65 6.75 -2.53
CA ILE A 147 -21.29 7.10 -1.15
C ILE A 147 -22.44 7.87 -0.49
N ASP A 148 -22.96 8.92 -1.13
CA ASP A 148 -24.08 9.72 -0.59
C ASP A 148 -25.32 8.83 -0.34
N ASN A 149 -25.67 7.95 -1.27
CA ASN A 149 -26.80 7.01 -1.12
C ASN A 149 -26.60 6.05 0.05
N VAL A 150 -25.41 5.47 0.20
CA VAL A 150 -25.12 4.52 1.30
C VAL A 150 -25.14 5.24 2.64
N MET A 151 -24.61 6.46 2.73
CA MET A 151 -24.66 7.27 3.94
C MET A 151 -26.09 7.63 4.34
N ASP A 152 -26.92 8.02 3.37
CA ASP A 152 -28.33 8.34 3.60
C ASP A 152 -29.09 7.10 4.10
N GLN A 153 -28.88 5.94 3.48
CA GLN A 153 -29.54 4.68 3.87
C GLN A 153 -29.12 4.14 5.23
N THR A 154 -27.83 4.22 5.57
CA THR A 154 -27.28 3.57 6.78
C THR A 154 -27.20 4.52 7.97
N MET A 155 -26.85 5.77 7.73
CA MET A 155 -26.56 6.76 8.78
C MET A 155 -27.55 7.92 8.79
N GLN A 156 -28.43 8.03 7.78
CA GLN A 156 -29.36 9.16 7.60
C GLN A 156 -28.65 10.52 7.56
N ILE A 157 -27.43 10.53 7.01
CA ILE A 157 -26.60 11.73 6.86
C ILE A 157 -26.29 11.93 5.39
N ARG A 158 -26.45 13.16 4.90
CA ARG A 158 -26.07 13.52 3.53
C ARG A 158 -24.58 13.82 3.46
N LEU A 159 -23.92 13.42 2.37
CA LEU A 159 -22.50 13.69 2.14
C LEU A 159 -22.17 15.19 2.21
N LYS A 160 -23.10 16.06 1.78
CA LYS A 160 -22.95 17.51 1.85
C LYS A 160 -22.75 18.03 3.28
N GLU A 161 -23.37 17.40 4.26
CA GLU A 161 -23.21 17.78 5.67
C GLU A 161 -21.80 17.45 6.18
N VAL A 162 -21.21 16.36 5.67
CA VAL A 162 -19.87 15.90 6.03
C VAL A 162 -18.77 16.69 5.32
N LEU A 163 -19.02 17.15 4.10
CA LEU A 163 -18.07 17.96 3.32
C LEU A 163 -17.79 19.33 3.96
N GLN A 164 -18.82 19.96 4.54
CA GLN A 164 -18.76 21.30 5.14
C GLN A 164 -18.14 22.36 4.20
N GLN A 165 -16.84 22.63 4.33
CA GLN A 165 -16.08 23.61 3.54
C GLN A 165 -15.44 23.03 2.27
N ASP A 166 -15.35 21.71 2.15
CA ASP A 166 -14.79 21.04 0.97
C ASP A 166 -15.86 20.96 -0.14
N GLU A 167 -15.48 21.23 -1.39
CA GLU A 167 -16.42 21.18 -2.52
C GLU A 167 -16.66 19.74 -2.98
N HIS A 168 -15.64 18.89 -2.89
CA HIS A 168 -15.71 17.51 -3.32
C HIS A 168 -15.17 16.51 -2.29
N ALA A 169 -15.64 15.25 -2.36
CA ALA A 169 -15.18 14.19 -1.45
C ALA A 169 -13.66 13.93 -1.54
N GLN A 170 -13.03 14.21 -2.69
CA GLN A 170 -11.59 14.03 -2.87
C GLN A 170 -10.77 15.10 -2.17
N ASP A 171 -11.37 16.25 -1.89
CA ASP A 171 -10.74 17.36 -1.18
C ASP A 171 -10.52 17.06 0.30
N ILE A 172 -11.27 16.09 0.83
CA ILE A 172 -11.02 15.52 2.15
C ILE A 172 -9.72 14.72 2.06
N VAL A 173 -8.68 15.26 2.69
CA VAL A 173 -7.35 14.67 2.72
C VAL A 173 -6.96 14.42 4.17
N PHE A 174 -6.61 13.18 4.47
CA PHE A 174 -5.95 12.82 5.72
C PHE A 174 -4.47 12.55 5.46
N GLY A 175 -3.63 13.00 6.37
CA GLY A 175 -2.18 12.87 6.31
C GLY A 175 -1.61 12.77 7.72
N GLY A 176 -0.46 12.12 7.86
CA GLY A 176 0.30 12.15 9.12
C GLY A 176 1.45 13.14 8.96
N VAL A 177 1.11 14.42 8.88
CA VAL A 177 2.06 15.53 8.85
C VAL A 177 1.60 16.50 9.92
N ASP A 178 2.44 16.75 10.91
CA ASP A 178 2.21 17.86 11.83
C ASP A 178 2.79 19.14 11.21
N LEU A 179 1.92 20.00 10.69
CA LEU A 179 2.31 21.27 10.11
C LEU A 179 2.86 22.27 11.14
N LYS A 180 2.65 22.02 12.44
CA LYS A 180 3.16 22.87 13.53
C LYS A 180 4.54 22.42 14.00
N ASN A 181 4.85 21.14 13.85
CA ASN A 181 6.14 20.55 14.16
C ASN A 181 6.59 19.61 13.04
N TYR A 182 7.35 20.15 12.10
CA TYR A 182 7.86 19.39 10.95
C TYR A 182 8.82 18.23 11.33
N GLU A 183 9.26 18.17 12.59
CA GLU A 183 10.18 17.15 13.14
C GLU A 183 9.49 16.18 14.11
N ALA A 184 8.15 16.21 14.24
CA ALA A 184 7.44 15.30 15.13
C ALA A 184 7.73 13.82 14.79
N GLU A 185 8.09 13.02 15.80
CA GLU A 185 8.54 11.62 15.65
C GLU A 185 7.41 10.67 15.18
N ASP A 186 6.18 10.90 15.61
CA ASP A 186 4.97 10.13 15.21
C ASP A 186 3.80 11.11 14.98
N PRO A 187 3.75 11.76 13.80
CA PRO A 187 2.69 12.71 13.51
C PRO A 187 1.34 11.97 13.40
N PRO A 188 0.30 12.45 14.10
CA PRO A 188 -1.00 11.80 14.10
C PRO A 188 -1.61 11.81 12.70
N TYR A 189 -2.26 10.72 12.30
CA TYR A 189 -3.02 10.68 11.05
C TYR A 189 -4.29 11.51 11.20
N ASP A 190 -4.25 12.73 10.68
CA ASP A 190 -5.31 13.71 10.87
C ASP A 190 -5.67 14.43 9.55
N GLN A 191 -6.79 15.14 9.55
CA GLN A 191 -7.28 15.91 8.42
C GLN A 191 -6.35 17.09 8.13
N MET A 192 -5.91 17.20 6.88
CA MET A 192 -5.06 18.27 6.39
C MET A 192 -5.91 19.48 6.00
N VAL A 193 -6.34 20.28 6.98
CA VAL A 193 -7.18 21.47 6.76
C VAL A 193 -6.39 22.58 6.05
N ASP A 194 -5.14 22.83 6.46
CA ASP A 194 -4.29 23.86 5.85
C ASP A 194 -3.54 23.33 4.61
N LYS A 195 -4.22 23.41 3.46
CA LYS A 195 -3.67 23.03 2.15
C LYS A 195 -2.50 23.95 1.73
N LYS A 196 -2.44 25.19 2.20
CA LYS A 196 -1.36 26.14 1.87
C LYS A 196 -0.09 25.82 2.66
N GLY A 197 -0.23 25.56 3.97
CA GLY A 197 0.87 25.10 4.82
C GLY A 197 1.47 23.80 4.33
N LEU A 198 0.63 22.85 3.90
CA LEU A 198 1.10 21.59 3.29
C LEU A 198 1.92 21.82 2.01
N LYS A 199 1.49 22.74 1.14
CA LYS A 199 2.24 23.08 -0.08
C LYS A 199 3.62 23.63 0.25
N LEU A 200 3.70 24.61 1.16
CA LEU A 200 4.98 25.21 1.58
C LEU A 200 5.93 24.17 2.18
N PHE A 201 5.39 23.26 3.00
CA PHE A 201 6.17 22.17 3.57
C PHE A 201 6.77 21.25 2.48
N MET A 202 5.98 20.88 1.47
CA MET A 202 6.47 20.04 0.39
C MET A 202 7.48 20.76 -0.51
N GLU A 203 7.30 22.05 -0.76
CA GLU A 203 8.28 22.88 -1.49
C GLU A 203 9.61 22.97 -0.74
N ALA A 204 9.59 23.16 0.58
CA ALA A 204 10.79 23.14 1.40
C ALA A 204 11.51 21.78 1.36
N LYS A 205 10.77 20.66 1.40
CA LYS A 205 11.36 19.31 1.27
C LYS A 205 11.94 19.05 -0.13
N LEU A 206 11.34 19.61 -1.18
CA LEU A 206 11.87 19.54 -2.53
C LEU A 206 13.19 20.31 -2.67
N GLU A 207 13.30 21.48 -2.04
CA GLU A 207 14.53 22.27 -1.98
C GLU A 207 15.64 21.49 -1.26
N ASN A 208 15.36 20.93 -0.09
CA ASN A 208 16.31 20.08 0.64
C ASN A 208 16.79 18.88 -0.19
N TYR A 209 15.87 18.21 -0.90
CA TYR A 209 16.23 17.11 -1.81
C TYR A 209 17.21 17.58 -2.89
N ASN A 210 16.93 18.74 -3.51
CA ASN A 210 17.76 19.28 -4.58
C ASN A 210 19.16 19.69 -4.09
N ASP A 211 19.27 20.17 -2.86
CA ASP A 211 20.54 20.54 -2.23
C ASP A 211 21.41 19.32 -1.88
N GLU A 212 20.79 18.26 -1.38
CA GLU A 212 21.46 17.00 -1.05
C GLU A 212 21.87 16.21 -2.31
N MET A 213 20.98 16.12 -3.29
CA MET A 213 21.15 15.29 -4.50
C MET A 213 21.73 16.09 -5.66
N LYS A 214 22.95 16.62 -5.47
CA LYS A 214 23.70 17.37 -6.49
C LYS A 214 23.92 16.50 -7.75
N GLY A 215 23.15 16.76 -8.80
CA GLY A 215 23.21 16.05 -10.10
C GLY A 215 21.94 15.26 -10.46
N LYS A 216 21.02 15.01 -9.52
CA LYS A 216 19.69 14.42 -9.78
C LYS A 216 18.57 15.36 -9.29
N ALA A 217 18.78 16.67 -9.44
CA ALA A 217 17.82 17.69 -9.06
C ALA A 217 16.49 17.51 -9.82
N MET A 218 15.39 17.72 -9.11
CA MET A 218 14.03 17.61 -9.61
C MET A 218 13.43 19.01 -9.72
N ASP A 219 13.13 19.43 -10.95
CA ASP A 219 12.39 20.66 -11.24
C ASP A 219 10.91 20.31 -11.43
N ILE A 220 10.19 20.17 -10.30
CA ILE A 220 8.76 19.86 -10.29
C ILE A 220 8.01 21.03 -9.70
N VAL A 221 6.95 21.46 -10.38
CA VAL A 221 5.99 22.41 -9.80
C VAL A 221 4.90 21.65 -9.05
N LEU A 222 4.75 21.94 -7.76
CA LEU A 222 3.75 21.32 -6.89
C LEU A 222 2.38 22.00 -7.03
N PHE A 223 1.58 21.50 -7.98
CA PHE A 223 0.14 21.80 -8.09
C PHE A 223 -0.68 20.95 -7.10
N LYS A 224 -1.97 21.29 -6.92
CA LYS A 224 -2.89 20.57 -6.02
C LYS A 224 -2.88 19.06 -6.27
N ASP A 225 -3.01 18.64 -7.53
CA ASP A 225 -3.01 17.22 -7.90
C ASP A 225 -1.66 16.55 -7.61
N ALA A 226 -0.56 17.26 -7.84
CA ALA A 226 0.79 16.73 -7.58
C ALA A 226 1.02 16.51 -6.08
N ILE A 227 0.54 17.44 -5.24
CA ILE A 227 0.52 17.30 -3.79
C ILE A 227 -0.28 16.05 -3.45
N GLU A 228 -1.55 15.99 -3.84
CA GLU A 228 -2.42 14.83 -3.58
C GLU A 228 -1.84 13.50 -4.05
N HIS A 229 -1.17 13.46 -5.20
CA HIS A 229 -0.51 12.25 -5.69
C HIS A 229 0.68 11.85 -4.81
N CYS A 230 1.50 12.80 -4.37
CA CYS A 230 2.52 12.51 -3.36
C CYS A 230 1.88 12.03 -2.06
N LEU A 231 0.72 12.58 -1.67
CA LEU A 231 -0.02 12.16 -0.49
C LEU A 231 -0.63 10.75 -0.62
N ARG A 232 -0.70 10.21 -1.83
CA ARG A 232 -1.10 8.82 -2.04
C ARG A 232 0.10 7.88 -1.92
N ILE A 233 1.31 8.35 -2.28
CA ILE A 233 2.50 7.51 -2.42
C ILE A 233 3.27 7.33 -1.10
N LEU A 234 3.34 8.33 -0.24
CA LEU A 234 4.28 8.40 0.91
C LEU A 234 4.06 7.40 2.09
N ARG A 235 4.99 7.26 3.04
CA ARG A 235 4.83 6.45 4.30
C ARG A 235 5.41 7.18 5.51
N CYS A 236 4.75 7.05 6.66
CA CYS A 236 5.44 6.95 7.96
C CYS A 236 5.27 5.56 8.50
N ASP A 237 6.38 5.01 8.92
CA ASP A 237 6.39 3.91 9.83
C ASP A 237 5.97 4.32 11.23
N THR A 238 4.84 3.79 11.64
CA THR A 238 4.66 3.35 13.00
C THR A 238 3.73 2.14 12.92
N GLN A 239 4.23 0.93 13.15
CA GLN A 239 3.56 -0.07 14.02
C GLN A 239 4.42 -1.33 14.21
N GLY A 240 4.74 -1.62 15.47
CA GLY A 240 4.64 -2.98 16.04
C GLY A 240 5.94 -3.72 16.37
N ILE A 241 6.42 -3.62 17.63
CA ILE A 241 6.58 -4.73 18.60
C ILE A 241 7.45 -4.28 19.82
N HIS A 242 6.87 -4.43 21.03
CA HIS A 242 7.41 -4.40 22.41
C HIS A 242 7.86 -3.07 23.09
N PRO A 243 7.23 -2.63 24.23
CA PRO A 243 7.44 -1.29 24.81
C PRO A 243 8.71 -1.03 25.65
N ARG A 244 9.73 -1.91 25.65
CA ARG A 244 10.80 -1.85 26.68
C ARG A 244 12.25 -1.74 26.20
N LEU A 245 12.52 -1.81 24.90
CA LEU A 245 13.90 -1.72 24.36
C LEU A 245 14.11 -0.62 23.32
N TRP A 246 13.06 0.16 22.97
CA TRP A 246 13.10 1.13 21.88
C TRP A 246 13.87 2.44 22.19
N ARG A 247 14.16 2.75 23.45
CA ARG A 247 14.62 4.09 23.86
C ARG A 247 16.06 4.47 23.46
N SER A 248 16.82 3.62 22.76
CA SER A 248 18.28 3.87 22.61
C SER A 248 18.86 3.79 21.21
N ILE A 249 18.15 3.31 20.18
CA ILE A 249 18.77 3.18 18.85
C ILE A 249 17.72 3.44 17.76
N PHE A 250 18.06 4.35 16.85
CA PHE A 250 17.34 4.80 15.65
C PHE A 250 16.35 5.96 15.86
N ALA A 251 16.97 7.13 15.99
CA ALA A 251 16.44 8.39 15.50
C ALA A 251 16.62 8.47 13.98
N LEU A 252 15.58 8.95 13.28
CA LEU A 252 15.56 9.80 12.08
C LEU A 252 14.15 9.67 11.44
N GLY A 253 13.62 10.81 10.99
CA GLY A 253 12.20 11.17 11.03
C GLY A 253 11.33 10.51 9.98
N VAL A 254 10.02 10.67 10.11
CA VAL A 254 9.11 10.18 9.08
C VAL A 254 7.90 11.09 8.87
N VAL A 255 7.50 11.25 7.61
CA VAL A 255 6.31 12.01 7.16
C VAL A 255 5.34 11.10 6.37
N SER A 256 4.05 11.06 6.74
CA SER A 256 3.14 9.96 6.36
C SER A 256 2.34 10.23 5.11
N MET A 257 2.15 9.23 4.22
CA MET A 257 1.03 9.24 3.24
C MET A 257 0.68 7.92 2.51
N ARG A 258 0.16 6.98 3.31
CA ARG A 258 -0.81 5.92 2.97
C ARG A 258 -0.41 4.65 2.20
N VAL A 259 -0.08 4.65 0.91
CA VAL A 259 0.06 3.36 0.17
C VAL A 259 1.24 2.54 0.69
N ILE A 260 2.32 3.22 1.07
CA ILE A 260 3.50 2.56 1.59
C ILE A 260 3.31 2.23 3.09
N ARG A 261 2.48 2.97 3.88
CA ARG A 261 2.22 2.75 5.34
C ARG A 261 1.72 1.34 5.71
N MET A 262 1.12 0.62 4.77
CA MET A 262 0.69 -0.76 5.03
C MET A 262 1.91 -1.68 4.91
N PRO A 263 2.20 -2.57 5.88
CA PRO A 263 3.21 -3.59 5.66
C PRO A 263 2.83 -4.37 4.39
N ARG A 264 3.79 -4.51 3.46
CA ARG A 264 3.57 -5.07 2.11
C ARG A 264 2.73 -4.18 1.16
N GLY A 265 2.71 -2.87 1.41
CA GLY A 265 2.05 -1.88 0.57
C GLY A 265 2.85 -1.61 -0.70
N ASN A 266 2.34 -2.05 -1.84
CA ASN A 266 2.94 -1.80 -3.16
C ASN A 266 2.04 -0.84 -3.95
N ALA A 267 2.66 -0.01 -4.78
CA ALA A 267 1.94 1.01 -5.55
C ALA A 267 2.01 0.71 -7.06
N LEU A 268 0.87 0.84 -7.72
CA LEU A 268 0.77 0.86 -9.18
C LEU A 268 0.37 2.27 -9.61
N LEU A 269 1.28 2.98 -10.25
CA LEU A 269 1.07 4.34 -10.75
C LEU A 269 0.79 4.30 -12.24
N VAL A 270 -0.50 4.40 -12.60
CA VAL A 270 -0.94 4.42 -14.00
C VAL A 270 -1.09 5.87 -14.46
N GLY A 271 -0.41 6.23 -15.54
CA GLY A 271 -0.49 7.58 -16.09
C GLY A 271 0.27 7.72 -17.40
N VAL A 272 -0.08 8.74 -18.19
CA VAL A 272 0.64 9.05 -19.43
C VAL A 272 2.06 9.57 -19.14
N GLY A 273 2.96 9.45 -20.12
CA GLY A 273 4.31 10.02 -20.01
C GLY A 273 4.27 11.52 -19.71
N GLY A 274 5.19 12.01 -18.86
CA GLY A 274 5.23 13.41 -18.44
C GLY A 274 4.36 13.77 -17.23
N SER A 275 3.59 12.83 -16.69
CA SER A 275 2.77 13.02 -15.47
C SER A 275 3.55 13.19 -14.16
N GLY A 276 4.88 13.13 -14.20
CA GLY A 276 5.74 13.34 -13.02
C GLY A 276 5.82 12.16 -12.04
N ARG A 277 5.31 10.97 -12.38
CA ARG A 277 5.25 9.78 -11.49
C ARG A 277 6.60 9.39 -10.87
N HIS A 278 7.67 9.38 -11.65
CA HIS A 278 9.02 9.07 -11.15
C HIS A 278 9.46 10.12 -10.12
N CYS A 279 9.32 11.40 -10.46
CA CYS A 279 9.78 12.51 -9.64
C CYS A 279 8.95 12.62 -8.34
N GLN A 280 7.63 12.40 -8.43
CA GLN A 280 6.74 12.30 -7.27
C GLN A 280 7.11 11.12 -6.37
N THR A 281 7.44 9.96 -6.94
CA THR A 281 7.86 8.79 -6.15
C THR A 281 9.20 9.03 -5.45
N ARG A 282 10.15 9.69 -6.12
CA ARG A 282 11.44 10.06 -5.51
C ARG A 282 11.25 11.07 -4.38
N LEU A 283 10.47 12.12 -4.60
CA LEU A 283 10.14 13.11 -3.58
C LEU A 283 9.43 12.45 -2.40
N ALA A 284 8.46 11.58 -2.68
CA ALA A 284 7.74 10.83 -1.67
C ALA A 284 8.68 9.90 -0.87
N SER A 285 9.59 9.20 -1.54
CA SER A 285 10.58 8.35 -0.87
C SER A 285 11.52 9.19 -0.01
N TYR A 286 11.96 10.35 -0.49
CA TYR A 286 12.83 11.26 0.27
C TYR A 286 12.15 11.81 1.52
N ILE A 287 10.90 12.26 1.39
CA ILE A 287 10.12 12.78 2.52
C ILE A 287 9.86 11.67 3.56
N ALA A 288 9.74 10.41 3.13
CA ALA A 288 9.64 9.24 4.01
C ALA A 288 11.00 8.73 4.54
N GLU A 289 12.13 9.35 4.16
CA GLU A 289 13.51 8.91 4.45
C GLU A 289 13.85 7.52 3.88
N TYR A 290 13.23 7.15 2.77
CA TYR A 290 13.42 5.85 2.13
C TYR A 290 14.50 5.93 1.08
N LYS A 291 15.30 4.85 1.02
CA LYS A 291 16.24 4.71 -0.06
C LYS A 291 15.46 4.43 -1.34
N CYS A 292 15.37 5.41 -2.24
CA CYS A 292 14.80 5.20 -3.55
C CYS A 292 15.83 4.49 -4.43
N PHE A 293 15.48 3.28 -4.87
CA PHE A 293 16.28 2.51 -5.83
C PHE A 293 15.57 2.56 -7.19
N GLN A 294 16.28 3.02 -8.21
CA GLN A 294 15.81 3.00 -9.60
C GLN A 294 16.87 2.34 -10.47
N ILE A 295 16.41 1.52 -11.40
CA ILE A 295 17.27 0.84 -12.36
C ILE A 295 17.75 1.81 -13.43
N GLU A 296 19.04 1.74 -13.76
CA GLU A 296 19.64 2.49 -14.86
C GLU A 296 19.93 1.53 -16.02
N ILE A 297 19.12 1.63 -17.08
CA ILE A 297 19.25 0.72 -18.22
C ILE A 297 20.39 1.15 -19.13
N ASN A 298 21.30 0.20 -19.33
CA ASN A 298 22.37 0.29 -20.31
C ASN A 298 22.05 -0.65 -21.49
N LYS A 299 22.69 -0.44 -22.65
CA LYS A 299 22.48 -1.28 -23.86
C LYS A 299 22.68 -2.79 -23.63
N ASN A 300 23.43 -3.16 -22.60
CA ASN A 300 23.71 -4.55 -22.21
C ASN A 300 23.02 -4.91 -20.88
N TYR A 301 21.85 -4.35 -20.60
CA TYR A 301 21.05 -4.73 -19.43
C TYR A 301 20.31 -6.04 -19.74
N ASN A 302 20.58 -7.06 -18.94
CA ASN A 302 20.05 -8.40 -19.10
C ASN A 302 19.47 -8.89 -17.77
N HIS A 303 18.82 -10.05 -17.80
CA HIS A 303 18.25 -10.68 -16.62
C HIS A 303 19.23 -10.90 -15.46
N GLN A 304 20.51 -11.16 -15.75
CA GLN A 304 21.52 -11.33 -14.70
C GLN A 304 21.78 -10.03 -13.93
N LYS A 305 21.92 -8.89 -14.62
CA LYS A 305 22.07 -7.58 -13.99
C LYS A 305 20.85 -7.18 -13.19
N PHE A 306 19.66 -7.47 -13.70
CA PHE A 306 18.42 -7.24 -12.94
C PHE A 306 18.40 -8.00 -11.62
N ARG A 307 18.86 -9.25 -11.63
CA ARG A 307 19.01 -10.04 -10.39
C ARG A 307 20.09 -9.50 -9.46
N GLU A 308 21.19 -8.96 -9.98
CA GLU A 308 22.20 -8.26 -9.17
C GLU A 308 21.63 -7.01 -8.50
N ASP A 309 20.83 -6.22 -9.22
CA ASP A 309 20.14 -5.04 -8.66
C ASP A 309 19.12 -5.45 -7.58
N ILE A 310 18.35 -6.52 -7.78
CA ILE A 310 17.47 -7.07 -6.74
C ILE A 310 18.27 -7.51 -5.51
N LYS A 311 19.43 -8.16 -5.68
CA LYS A 311 20.28 -8.55 -4.55
C LYS A 311 20.75 -7.33 -3.75
N ALA A 312 21.12 -6.23 -4.43
CA ALA A 312 21.52 -4.99 -3.77
C ALA A 312 20.36 -4.37 -2.97
N VAL A 313 19.14 -4.42 -3.52
CA VAL A 313 17.92 -4.00 -2.81
C VAL A 313 17.66 -4.89 -1.60
N TYR A 314 17.80 -6.21 -1.73
CA TYR A 314 17.59 -7.19 -0.66
C TYR A 314 18.62 -7.05 0.47
N GLU A 315 19.86 -6.69 0.14
CA GLU A 315 20.89 -6.41 1.15
C GLU A 315 20.51 -5.20 2.01
N VAL A 316 20.03 -4.12 1.39
CA VAL A 316 19.60 -2.92 2.12
C VAL A 316 18.33 -3.19 2.93
N ALA A 317 17.32 -3.81 2.32
CA ALA A 317 16.04 -4.06 2.97
C ALA A 317 16.12 -5.14 4.07
N GLY A 318 16.85 -6.23 3.82
CA GLY A 318 16.90 -7.38 4.71
C GLY A 318 18.06 -7.37 5.71
N VAL A 319 19.29 -7.07 5.26
CA VAL A 319 20.48 -7.11 6.13
C VAL A 319 20.59 -5.83 6.95
N LYS A 320 20.51 -4.66 6.30
CA LYS A 320 20.61 -3.35 6.97
C LYS A 320 19.30 -2.91 7.63
N SER A 321 18.19 -3.60 7.34
CA SER A 321 16.85 -3.28 7.86
C SER A 321 16.43 -1.84 7.60
N GLN A 322 16.74 -1.32 6.40
CA GLN A 322 16.34 0.01 5.96
C GLN A 322 15.20 -0.07 4.96
N ASN A 323 14.28 0.88 5.02
CA ASN A 323 13.17 0.96 4.07
C ASN A 323 13.66 1.35 2.67
N VAL A 324 13.23 0.58 1.68
CA VAL A 324 13.60 0.78 0.28
C VAL A 324 12.34 0.89 -0.58
N ALA A 325 12.28 1.96 -1.37
CA ALA A 325 11.30 2.12 -2.43
C ALA A 325 11.95 1.74 -3.76
N PHE A 326 11.57 0.59 -4.30
CA PHE A 326 12.00 0.10 -5.60
C PHE A 326 11.09 0.67 -6.69
N LEU A 327 11.59 1.67 -7.42
CA LEU A 327 10.89 2.32 -8.53
C LEU A 327 11.20 1.57 -9.83
N PHE A 328 10.15 1.03 -10.45
CA PHE A 328 10.22 0.26 -11.68
C PHE A 328 9.21 0.78 -12.70
N SER A 329 9.60 0.97 -13.96
CA SER A 329 8.70 1.44 -15.04
C SER A 329 8.52 0.41 -16.15
N ASP A 330 7.39 0.49 -16.84
CA ASP A 330 7.15 -0.21 -18.10
C ASP A 330 8.23 0.02 -19.17
N THR A 331 8.77 1.23 -19.27
CA THR A 331 9.90 1.55 -20.16
C THR A 331 11.19 0.83 -19.78
N GLU A 332 11.27 0.34 -18.53
CA GLU A 332 12.43 -0.34 -18.00
C GLU A 332 12.39 -1.87 -18.21
N ILE A 333 11.30 -2.38 -18.79
CA ILE A 333 11.11 -3.82 -19.05
C ILE A 333 11.77 -4.19 -20.38
N CYS A 334 12.95 -4.83 -20.32
CA CYS A 334 13.61 -5.40 -21.50
C CYS A 334 13.14 -6.83 -21.81
N GLU A 335 12.85 -7.62 -20.78
CA GLU A 335 12.45 -9.03 -20.88
C GLU A 335 11.23 -9.29 -19.98
N GLU A 336 10.33 -10.19 -20.40
CA GLU A 336 9.15 -10.57 -19.60
C GLU A 336 9.52 -11.27 -18.29
N SER A 337 10.69 -11.91 -18.24
CA SER A 337 11.26 -12.55 -17.03
C SER A 337 11.37 -11.60 -15.84
N PHE A 338 11.51 -10.29 -16.07
CA PHE A 338 11.61 -9.31 -14.98
C PHE A 338 10.29 -9.21 -14.20
N LEU A 339 9.15 -9.32 -14.91
CA LEU A 339 7.83 -9.29 -14.29
C LEU A 339 7.55 -10.56 -13.50
N GLU A 340 8.08 -11.70 -13.92
CA GLU A 340 7.99 -12.95 -13.15
C GLU A 340 8.75 -12.80 -11.82
N ASP A 341 9.98 -12.30 -11.86
CA ASP A 341 10.78 -12.03 -10.66
C ASP A 341 10.08 -11.00 -9.75
N VAL A 342 9.53 -9.90 -10.29
CA VAL A 342 8.75 -8.93 -9.49
C VAL A 342 7.48 -9.56 -8.89
N SER A 343 6.76 -10.40 -9.62
CA SER A 343 5.58 -11.11 -9.11
C SER A 343 5.93 -12.04 -7.94
N ASN A 344 7.09 -12.69 -8.01
CA ASN A 344 7.63 -13.50 -6.93
C ASN A 344 7.98 -12.62 -5.69
N ILE A 345 8.59 -11.45 -5.89
CA ILE A 345 8.83 -10.47 -4.81
C ILE A 345 7.51 -10.05 -4.15
N LEU A 346 6.47 -9.76 -4.93
CA LEU A 346 5.17 -9.33 -4.41
C LEU A 346 4.39 -10.44 -3.67
N SER A 347 4.56 -11.70 -4.11
CA SER A 347 3.80 -12.84 -3.59
C SER A 347 4.47 -13.50 -2.39
N SER A 348 5.73 -13.91 -2.55
CA SER A 348 6.52 -14.61 -1.53
C SER A 348 7.67 -13.76 -1.00
N GLY A 349 8.01 -12.63 -1.59
CA GLY A 349 9.24 -11.91 -1.22
C GLY A 349 10.51 -12.68 -1.55
N GLU A 350 10.42 -13.82 -2.23
CA GLU A 350 11.54 -14.67 -2.60
C GLU A 350 11.56 -14.86 -4.10
N VAL A 351 12.70 -14.58 -4.72
CA VAL A 351 12.95 -14.88 -6.13
C VAL A 351 13.68 -16.22 -6.24
N PRO A 352 13.13 -17.22 -6.95
CA PRO A 352 13.76 -18.53 -7.09
C PRO A 352 15.15 -18.45 -7.75
N ASN A 353 16.11 -19.20 -7.18
CA ASN A 353 17.49 -19.24 -7.65
C ASN A 353 18.14 -17.85 -7.76
N LEU A 354 17.78 -16.92 -6.87
CA LEU A 354 18.41 -15.60 -6.81
C LEU A 354 19.84 -15.72 -6.26
N TYR A 355 20.01 -16.43 -5.15
CA TYR A 355 21.30 -16.59 -4.48
C TYR A 355 21.94 -17.95 -4.76
N ALA A 356 23.26 -17.95 -4.93
CA ALA A 356 24.05 -19.18 -4.87
C ALA A 356 24.19 -19.64 -3.40
N ALA A 357 24.53 -20.92 -3.20
CA ALA A 357 24.70 -21.49 -1.86
C ALA A 357 25.72 -20.71 -1.00
N ASP A 358 26.78 -20.20 -1.61
CA ASP A 358 27.83 -19.44 -0.93
C ASP A 358 27.35 -18.04 -0.51
N GLU A 359 26.57 -17.37 -1.37
CA GLU A 359 25.99 -16.05 -1.06
C GLU A 359 24.95 -16.14 0.05
N LEU A 360 24.14 -17.20 0.08
CA LEU A 360 23.21 -17.46 1.18
C LEU A 360 23.94 -17.60 2.52
N ASN A 361 25.11 -18.24 2.54
CA ASN A 361 25.91 -18.37 3.75
C ASN A 361 26.47 -17.02 4.23
N GLN A 362 26.83 -16.13 3.31
CA GLN A 362 27.25 -14.76 3.65
C GLN A 362 26.11 -13.95 4.26
N VAL A 363 24.92 -13.98 3.63
CA VAL A 363 23.72 -13.32 4.15
C VAL A 363 23.34 -13.87 5.52
N ARG A 364 23.42 -15.19 5.72
CA ARG A 364 23.20 -15.83 7.03
C ARG A 364 24.15 -15.31 8.10
N THR A 365 25.44 -15.29 7.80
CA THR A 365 26.47 -14.80 8.74
C THR A 365 26.21 -13.34 9.14
N ALA A 366 25.80 -12.50 8.18
CA ALA A 366 25.45 -11.11 8.45
C ALA A 366 24.18 -10.95 9.31
N LEU A 367 23.24 -11.90 9.21
CA LEU A 367 21.96 -11.89 9.93
C LEU A 367 22.00 -12.59 11.29
N GLU A 368 23.06 -13.34 11.62
CA GLU A 368 23.17 -14.04 12.91
C GLU A 368 23.08 -13.07 14.11
N LYS A 369 23.77 -11.93 14.03
CA LYS A 369 23.75 -10.92 15.10
C LYS A 369 22.35 -10.28 15.26
N PRO A 370 21.71 -9.75 14.19
CA PRO A 370 20.35 -9.26 14.28
C PRO A 370 19.30 -10.31 14.68
N ALA A 371 19.46 -11.57 14.25
CA ALA A 371 18.53 -12.66 14.59
C ALA A 371 18.64 -13.05 16.08
N LYS A 372 19.86 -13.01 16.64
CA LYS A 372 20.10 -13.21 18.08
C LYS A 372 19.49 -12.09 18.92
N GLU A 373 19.60 -10.84 18.46
CA GLU A 373 18.96 -9.68 19.09
C GLU A 373 17.42 -9.77 19.05
N ALA A 374 16.85 -10.32 17.98
CA ALA A 374 15.41 -10.57 17.84
C ALA A 374 14.90 -11.83 18.57
N GLY A 375 15.79 -12.62 19.18
CA GLY A 375 15.43 -13.83 19.94
C GLY A 375 14.97 -15.03 19.09
N ILE A 376 15.37 -15.09 17.82
CA ILE A 376 14.96 -16.15 16.89
C ILE A 376 15.91 -17.36 17.02
N ALA A 377 15.35 -18.57 16.92
CA ALA A 377 16.12 -19.81 17.00
C ALA A 377 17.15 -19.93 15.86
N PHE A 378 18.33 -20.46 16.18
CA PHE A 378 19.41 -20.70 15.22
C PHE A 378 19.11 -21.92 14.34
N GLY A 379 18.18 -21.77 13.40
CA GLY A 379 17.92 -22.71 12.32
C GLY A 379 18.24 -22.07 10.96
N PRO A 380 18.86 -22.78 10.01
CA PRO A 380 19.18 -22.22 8.69
C PRO A 380 17.93 -21.80 7.90
N GLU A 381 16.80 -22.46 8.14
CA GLU A 381 15.48 -22.08 7.59
C GLU A 381 14.91 -20.89 8.36
N ALA A 382 14.96 -20.89 9.69
CA ALA A 382 14.43 -19.80 10.51
C ALA A 382 15.11 -18.44 10.25
N ILE A 383 16.43 -18.43 10.02
CA ILE A 383 17.17 -17.21 9.66
C ILE A 383 16.75 -16.72 8.27
N TYR A 384 16.46 -17.63 7.34
CA TYR A 384 16.00 -17.28 6.01
C TYR A 384 14.56 -16.75 6.01
N ASP A 385 13.67 -17.36 6.78
CA ASP A 385 12.31 -16.85 6.98
C ASP A 385 12.33 -15.46 7.63
N PHE A 386 13.24 -15.24 8.58
CA PHE A 386 13.44 -13.93 9.19
C PHE A 386 13.92 -12.88 8.17
N PHE A 387 14.88 -13.25 7.31
CA PHE A 387 15.35 -12.41 6.22
C PHE A 387 14.19 -12.02 5.28
N LEU A 388 13.38 -12.99 4.87
CA LEU A 388 12.22 -12.76 4.01
C LEU A 388 11.15 -11.91 4.68
N SER A 389 10.91 -12.06 5.99
CA SER A 389 9.99 -11.18 6.72
C SER A 389 10.46 -9.73 6.69
N ARG A 390 11.75 -9.49 6.97
CA ARG A 390 12.35 -8.14 6.90
C ARG A 390 12.26 -7.54 5.51
N ILE A 391 12.55 -8.32 4.47
CA ILE A 391 12.41 -7.85 3.09
C ILE A 391 10.95 -7.46 2.82
N ARG A 392 9.97 -8.30 3.18
CA ARG A 392 8.55 -8.01 2.93
C ARG A 392 8.03 -6.79 3.70
N GLU A 393 8.65 -6.44 4.83
CA GLU A 393 8.28 -5.28 5.65
C GLU A 393 8.94 -3.98 5.16
N ASN A 394 10.17 -4.06 4.66
CA ASN A 394 10.98 -2.90 4.31
C ASN A 394 11.02 -2.59 2.81
N LEU A 395 10.71 -3.56 1.94
CA LEU A 395 10.70 -3.40 0.49
C LEU A 395 9.32 -3.01 -0.02
N HIS A 396 9.26 -1.89 -0.72
CA HIS A 396 8.07 -1.42 -1.42
C HIS A 396 8.33 -1.31 -2.90
N VAL A 397 7.54 -2.00 -3.70
CA VAL A 397 7.61 -1.91 -5.15
C VAL A 397 6.63 -0.84 -5.63
N VAL A 398 7.14 0.15 -6.36
CA VAL A 398 6.35 1.17 -7.05
C VAL A 398 6.49 0.95 -8.55
N PHE A 399 5.45 0.39 -9.17
CA PHE A 399 5.42 0.14 -10.60
C PHE A 399 4.71 1.27 -11.34
N CYS A 400 5.40 1.90 -12.29
CA CYS A 400 4.86 2.96 -13.14
C CYS A 400 4.53 2.39 -14.53
N ALA A 401 3.26 2.40 -14.92
CA ALA A 401 2.82 1.86 -16.21
C ALA A 401 2.00 2.87 -17.01
N SER A 402 2.23 2.97 -18.31
CA SER A 402 1.40 3.77 -19.21
C SER A 402 0.10 3.01 -19.52
N PRO A 403 -1.08 3.65 -19.44
CA PRO A 403 -2.33 3.04 -19.87
C PRO A 403 -2.46 2.97 -21.40
N ILE A 404 -1.53 3.59 -22.14
CA ILE A 404 -1.54 3.63 -23.61
C ILE A 404 -0.94 2.33 -24.16
N GLY A 405 -1.74 1.58 -24.91
CA GLY A 405 -1.32 0.36 -25.61
C GLY A 405 -1.75 -0.93 -24.93
N ASP A 406 -1.51 -2.05 -25.61
CA ASP A 406 -1.93 -3.39 -25.14
C ASP A 406 -1.01 -3.97 -24.05
N SER A 407 0.21 -3.45 -23.91
CA SER A 407 1.20 -3.94 -22.94
C SER A 407 0.69 -3.86 -21.50
N PHE A 408 -0.03 -2.78 -21.14
CA PHE A 408 -0.60 -2.63 -19.80
C PHE A 408 -1.61 -3.73 -19.46
N ARG A 409 -2.42 -4.13 -20.45
CA ARG A 409 -3.36 -5.23 -20.28
C ARG A 409 -2.65 -6.57 -20.10
N ASN A 410 -1.51 -6.76 -20.77
CA ASN A 410 -0.69 -7.96 -20.60
C ASN A 410 -0.03 -8.00 -19.22
N TYR A 411 0.42 -6.86 -18.69
CA TYR A 411 0.97 -6.78 -17.32
C TYR A 411 -0.08 -7.02 -16.22
N CYS A 412 -1.35 -6.71 -16.50
CA CYS A 412 -2.46 -6.94 -15.55
C CYS A 412 -3.03 -8.37 -15.60
N ARG A 413 -2.74 -9.13 -16.66
CA ARG A 413 -3.19 -10.52 -16.84
C ARG A 413 -2.19 -11.47 -16.21
#